data_AF-A0A843AF05-F1
#
_entry.id   AF-A0A843AF05-F1
#
_cell.length_a   1.000
_cell.length_b   1.000
_cell.length_c   1.000
_cell.angle_alpha   90.00
_cell.angle_beta   90.00
_cell.angle_gamma   90.00
#
_symmetry.space_group_name_H-M   'P 1'
#
loop_
_entity.id
_entity.type
_entity.pdbx_description
1 polymer ?
#
loop_
_entity_poly.entity_id
_entity_poly.type
_entity_poly.pdbx_seq_one_letter_code
_entity_poly.pdbx_strand_id
1 'polypeptide(L)' 'MLLEEVRETIEKKYNLVKREYTFTNAQIAKKLKVETSAVRESVLVLEKQGLIERTDLAISRITWRTCLGKRE' A
#
# COMPACT_ATOMS: atom_id res chain seq x y z
N MET A 1 -8.36 13.29 -2.69
CA MET A 1 -9.29 12.37 -2.00
C MET A 1 -8.78 10.93 -1.98
N LEU A 2 -8.64 10.23 -3.11
CA LEU A 2 -8.36 8.78 -3.09
C LEU A 2 -6.98 8.37 -2.52
N LEU A 3 -5.95 9.21 -2.71
CA LEU A 3 -4.61 8.98 -2.13
C LEU A 3 -4.64 8.98 -0.60
N GLU A 4 -5.39 9.90 0.01
CA GLU A 4 -5.48 10.03 1.48
C GLU A 4 -6.23 8.84 2.09
N GLU A 5 -7.26 8.33 1.43
CA GLU A 5 -7.98 7.13 1.88
C GLU A 5 -7.16 5.85 1.74
N VAL A 6 -6.39 5.72 0.65
CA VAL A 6 -5.44 4.61 0.46
C VAL A 6 -4.35 4.68 1.53
N ARG A 7 -3.79 5.87 1.76
CA ARG A 7 -2.79 6.09 2.80
C ARG A 7 -3.34 5.77 4.18
N GLU A 8 -4.50 6.29 4.55
CA GLU A 8 -5.12 6.02 5.86
C GLU A 8 -5.44 4.54 6.02
N THR A 9 -5.90 3.87 4.96
CA THR A 9 -6.13 2.42 4.99
C THR A 9 -4.84 1.65 5.20
N ILE A 10 -3.76 2.04 4.53
CA ILE A 10 -2.41 1.48 4.71
C ILE A 10 -1.94 1.74 6.15
N GLU A 11 -2.03 2.96 6.65
CA GLU A 11 -1.61 3.33 8.00
C GLU A 11 -2.46 2.62 9.08
N LYS A 12 -3.78 2.76 9.09
CA LYS A 12 -4.63 2.16 10.12
C LYS A 12 -4.63 0.64 10.11
N LYS A 13 -4.54 -0.02 8.94
CA LYS A 13 -4.64 -1.49 8.86
C LYS A 13 -3.28 -2.17 8.88
N TYR A 14 -2.24 -1.52 8.35
CA TYR A 14 -0.93 -2.12 8.09
C TYR A 14 0.22 -1.45 8.87
N ASN A 15 -0.05 -0.38 9.63
CA ASN A 15 0.94 0.29 10.50
C ASN A 15 0.64 0.15 12.01
N LEU A 16 -0.44 -0.57 12.39
CA LEU A 16 -0.91 -0.59 13.79
C LEU A 16 0.01 -1.38 14.75
N VAL A 17 1.01 -2.08 14.22
CA VAL A 17 2.06 -2.74 14.97
C VAL A 17 3.29 -2.69 14.08
N LYS A 18 4.48 -2.42 14.61
CA LYS A 18 5.81 -2.44 13.93
C LYS A 18 6.14 -3.78 13.25
N ARG A 19 5.27 -4.28 12.38
CA ARG A 19 5.37 -5.53 11.65
C ARG A 19 5.27 -5.17 10.18
N GLU A 20 6.30 -5.57 9.44
CA GLU A 20 6.28 -5.52 7.99
C GLU A 20 5.04 -6.28 7.50
N TYR A 21 4.14 -5.57 6.82
CA TYR A 21 2.93 -6.20 6.28
C TYR A 21 2.96 -6.12 4.76
N THR A 22 2.66 -7.24 4.11
CA THR A 22 2.56 -7.35 2.66
C THR A 22 1.11 -7.28 2.17
N PHE A 23 0.84 -6.47 1.14
CA PHE A 23 -0.49 -6.32 0.57
C PHE A 23 -0.44 -6.16 -0.95
N THR A 24 -1.59 -6.37 -1.60
CA THR A 24 -1.75 -6.24 -3.06
C THR A 24 -2.76 -5.15 -3.40
N ASN A 25 -2.65 -4.58 -4.62
CA ASN A 25 -3.58 -3.56 -5.08
C ASN A 25 -5.04 -4.03 -5.02
N ALA A 26 -5.30 -5.30 -5.36
CA ALA A 26 -6.63 -5.89 -5.33
C ALA A 26 -7.25 -5.92 -3.92
N GLN A 27 -6.43 -6.14 -2.88
CA GLN A 27 -6.91 -6.13 -1.50
C GLN A 27 -7.32 -4.73 -1.04
N ILE A 28 -6.54 -3.71 -1.39
CA ILE A 28 -6.86 -2.31 -1.09
C ILE A 28 -8.09 -1.85 -1.89
N ALA A 29 -8.13 -2.17 -3.19
CA ALA A 29 -9.23 -1.84 -4.09
C ALA A 29 -10.57 -2.41 -3.61
N LYS A 30 -10.59 -3.71 -3.26
CA LYS A 30 -11.78 -4.38 -2.72
C LYS A 30 -12.26 -3.74 -1.41
N LYS A 31 -11.34 -3.27 -0.58
CA LYS A 31 -11.65 -2.72 0.73
C LYS A 31 -12.19 -1.28 0.66
N LEU A 32 -11.61 -0.48 -0.22
CA LEU A 32 -12.08 0.87 -0.51
C LEU A 32 -13.25 0.90 -1.49
N LYS A 33 -13.62 -0.26 -2.07
CA LYS A 33 -14.62 -0.38 -3.14
C LYS A 33 -14.32 0.55 -4.33
N VAL A 34 -13.03 0.67 -4.66
CA VAL A 34 -12.53 1.48 -5.77
C VAL A 34 -11.90 0.57 -6.83
N GLU A 35 -11.66 1.14 -8.01
CA GLU A 35 -10.94 0.43 -9.06
C GLU A 35 -9.47 0.19 -8.70
N THR A 36 -8.96 -0.97 -9.12
CA THR A 36 -7.55 -1.35 -8.90
C THR A 36 -6.58 -0.36 -9.55
N SER A 37 -6.98 0.29 -10.64
CA SER A 37 -6.22 1.34 -11.34
C SER A 37 -5.99 2.56 -10.45
N ALA A 38 -7.03 3.03 -9.75
CA ALA A 38 -6.95 4.19 -8.86
C ALA A 38 -6.05 3.91 -7.64
N VAL A 39 -6.10 2.67 -7.13
CA VAL A 39 -5.16 2.20 -6.10
C VAL A 39 -3.73 2.16 -6.62
N ARG A 40 -3.52 1.67 -7.85
CA ARG A 40 -2.18 1.58 -8.44
C ARG A 40 -1.50 2.94 -8.51
N GLU A 41 -2.22 3.99 -8.93
CA GLU A 41 -1.69 5.35 -8.94
C GLU A 41 -1.31 5.82 -7.53
N SER A 42 -2.20 5.59 -6.56
CA SER A 42 -1.95 6.00 -5.17
C SER A 42 -0.76 5.28 -4.55
N VAL A 43 -0.64 3.98 -4.80
CA VAL A 43 0.44 3.13 -4.31
C VAL A 43 1.78 3.50 -4.94
N LEU A 44 1.82 3.88 -6.23
CA LEU A 44 3.04 4.41 -6.86
C LEU A 44 3.53 5.71 -6.21
N VAL A 45 2.62 6.58 -5.77
CA VAL A 45 2.99 7.79 -5.04
C VAL A 45 3.57 7.44 -3.66
N LEU A 46 2.97 6.47 -2.96
CA LEU A 46 3.48 6.01 -1.66
C LEU A 46 4.84 5.30 -1.79
N GLU A 47 5.07 4.58 -2.89
CA GLU A 47 6.38 4.00 -3.26
C GLU A 47 7.42 5.12 -3.43
N LYS A 48 7.11 6.16 -4.22
CA LYS A 48 7.99 7.31 -4.41
C LYS A 48 8.29 8.07 -3.12
N GLN A 49 7.35 8.08 -2.17
CA GLN A 49 7.53 8.69 -0.85
C GLN A 49 8.32 7.81 0.13
N GLY A 50 8.69 6.58 -0.27
CA GLY A 50 9.41 5.63 0.59
C GLY A 50 8.57 5.07 1.74
N LEU A 51 7.25 5.19 1.68
CA LEU A 51 6.35 4.69 2.72
C LEU A 51 6.06 3.19 2.55
N ILE A 52 6.19 2.71 1.31
CA ILE A 52 6.05 1.30 0.94
C ILE A 52 7.15 0.91 -0.05
N GLU A 53 7.51 -0.35 -0.07
CA GLU A 53 8.47 -0.92 -1.01
C GLU A 53 7.83 -2.08 -1.77
N ARG A 54 8.23 -2.27 -3.03
CA ARG A 54 7.77 -3.40 -3.83
C ARG A 54 8.60 -4.64 -3.45
N THR A 55 7.93 -5.70 -3.00
CA THR A 55 8.60 -6.91 -2.48
C THR A 55 8.55 -8.12 -3.39
N ASP A 56 7.51 -8.27 -4.21
CA ASP A 56 7.36 -9.47 -5.05
C ASP A 56 6.69 -9.15 -6.39
N LEU A 57 7.26 -9.73 -7.44
CA LEU A 57 6.81 -9.69 -8.83
C LEU A 57 6.46 -11.11 -9.29
N ALA A 58 5.66 -11.86 -8.53
CA ALA A 58 4.91 -12.95 -9.15
C ALA A 58 4.18 -12.36 -10.37
N ILE A 59 4.35 -12.99 -11.54
CA ILE A 59 4.05 -12.46 -12.89
C ILE A 59 2.65 -11.84 -13.04
N SER A 60 1.72 -12.10 -12.12
CA SER A 60 0.36 -11.56 -12.08
C SER A 60 -0.04 -10.82 -10.78
N ARG A 61 0.85 -10.65 -9.79
CA ARG A 61 0.54 -10.00 -8.50
C ARG A 61 1.70 -9.16 -7.99
N ILE A 62 1.54 -7.84 -8.06
CA ILE A 62 2.45 -6.89 -7.41
C ILE A 62 2.12 -6.86 -5.92
N THR A 63 3.12 -7.19 -5.09
CA THR A 63 3.00 -7.17 -3.63
C THR A 63 3.86 -6.07 -3.04
N TRP A 64 3.26 -5.28 -2.15
CA TRP A 64 3.84 -4.12 -1.49
C TRP A 64 4.06 -4.41 -0.02
N ARG A 65 5.18 -3.94 0.52
CA ARG A 65 5.52 -4.00 1.93
C ARG A 65 5.47 -2.60 2.53
N THR A 66 4.94 -2.45 3.74
CA THR A 66 4.97 -1.19 4.48
C THR A 66 6.34 -0.92 5.10
N CYS A 67 6.84 0.31 4.95
CA CYS A 67 8.16 0.76 5.43
C CYS A 67 8.09 1.90 6.45
N LEU A 68 6.87 2.20 6.93
CA LEU A 68 6.48 3.33 7.80
C LEU A 68 7.13 3.37 9.20
N GLY A 69 8.17 2.57 9.46
CA GLY A 69 8.85 2.47 10.76
C GLY A 69 10.29 2.99 10.81
N LYS A 70 10.88 3.44 9.69
CA LYS A 70 12.24 4.00 9.66
C LYS A 70 12.22 5.54 9.63
N ARG A 71 11.64 6.15 10.66
CA ARG A 71 12.06 7.51 11.06
C ARG A 71 12.81 7.33 12.37
N GLU A 72 14.13 7.38 12.27
CA GLU A 72 15.05 7.67 13.38
C GLU A 72 14.70 9.00 14.02
#